data_AF-A0AAW1I0B2-F1
#
_entry.id   AF-A0AAW1I0B2-F1
#
_cell.length_a   1.000
_cell.length_b   1.000
_cell.length_c   1.000
_cell.angle_alpha   90.00
_cell.angle_beta   90.00
_cell.angle_gamma   90.00
#
_symmetry.space_group_name_H-M   'P 1'
#
loop_
_entity.id
_entity.type
_entity.pdbx_description
1 polymer ?
#
loop_
_entity_poly.entity_id
_entity_poly.type
_entity_poly.pdbx_seq_one_letter_code
_entity_poly.pdbx_strand_id
1 'polypeptide(L)'
;MEVPEVIDPPTSDAITDVLGKTIDPAQCVFNPNLPNKCLFAGSNCTFMGDIPNLVAHLIDDHRVDSCDGTTLNGRFVELKLKEVENAANMLMLYSCFGQHFCLQIEPLKLGKAPSYIAFLRFMGDDNEAKTFNYSLELRGNERTIVWEGVPRSIHRKARDNFDGLIIERNMARFLSGGDRKESKLRVRIWKE
;
A
#
# COMPACT_ATOMS: atom_id res chain seq x y z
N MET A 1 16.55 13.54 -56.29
CA MET A 1 17.13 13.58 -54.93
C MET A 1 15.95 13.82 -54.01
N GLU A 2 15.26 12.75 -53.63
CA GLU A 2 14.07 12.81 -52.76
C GLU A 2 14.52 12.59 -51.32
N VAL A 3 14.10 13.49 -50.44
CA VAL A 3 14.38 13.43 -49.00
C VAL A 3 13.41 12.42 -48.38
N PRO A 4 13.84 11.45 -47.57
CA PRO A 4 12.91 10.55 -46.91
C PRO A 4 12.07 11.31 -45.88
N GLU A 5 10.76 11.08 -45.91
CA GLU A 5 9.80 11.59 -44.95
C GLU A 5 10.15 11.06 -43.54
N VAL A 6 10.30 11.98 -42.59
CA VAL A 6 10.49 11.64 -41.18
C VAL A 6 9.17 11.10 -40.66
N ILE A 7 9.12 9.80 -40.39
CA ILE A 7 7.97 9.17 -39.72
C ILE A 7 8.02 9.64 -38.27
N ASP A 8 7.10 10.54 -37.88
CA ASP A 8 6.92 10.91 -36.49
C ASP A 8 6.57 9.66 -35.66
N PRO A 9 7.16 9.48 -34.45
CA PRO A 9 6.83 8.37 -33.60
C PRO A 9 5.35 8.45 -33.18
N PRO A 10 4.63 7.32 -33.10
CA PRO A 10 3.24 7.33 -32.69
C PRO A 10 3.11 7.87 -31.26
N THR A 11 2.42 9.00 -31.12
CA THR A 11 1.91 9.53 -29.85
C THR A 11 0.88 8.55 -29.29
N SER A 12 1.32 7.66 -28.40
CA SER A 12 0.42 6.82 -27.60
C SER A 12 1.10 6.51 -26.27
N ASP A 13 0.95 7.43 -25.32
CA ASP A 13 1.31 7.26 -23.90
C ASP A 13 0.36 6.28 -23.18
N ALA A 14 0.16 5.09 -23.75
CA ALA A 14 -0.52 4.01 -23.06
C ALA A 14 0.52 3.28 -22.18
N ILE A 15 0.62 3.68 -20.92
CA ILE A 15 1.38 2.93 -19.92
C ILE A 15 0.66 1.59 -19.71
N THR A 16 1.25 0.52 -20.24
CA THR A 16 0.78 -0.85 -20.05
C THR A 16 1.37 -1.41 -18.76
N ASP A 17 0.54 -2.09 -17.97
CA ASP A 17 1.05 -2.85 -16.82
C ASP A 17 1.88 -4.07 -17.30
N VAL A 18 2.59 -4.71 -16.38
CA VAL A 18 3.42 -5.91 -16.66
C VAL A 18 2.58 -7.10 -17.18
N LEU A 19 1.25 -6.98 -17.21
CA LEU A 19 0.29 -7.96 -17.72
C LEU A 19 -0.35 -7.53 -19.05
N GLY A 20 0.11 -6.43 -19.67
CA GLY A 20 -0.35 -5.94 -20.97
C GLY A 20 -1.74 -5.31 -20.95
N LYS A 21 -2.26 -4.91 -19.78
CA LYS A 21 -3.53 -4.17 -19.70
C LYS A 21 -3.29 -2.68 -19.83
N THR A 22 -4.09 -2.06 -20.69
CA THR A 22 -4.16 -0.60 -20.85
C THR A 22 -4.71 0.01 -19.56
N ILE A 23 -3.92 0.85 -18.91
CA ILE A 23 -4.36 1.63 -17.74
C ILE A 23 -5.04 2.88 -18.29
N ASP A 24 -6.36 2.98 -18.11
CA ASP A 24 -7.07 4.22 -18.41
C ASP A 24 -6.90 5.19 -17.22
N PRO A 25 -6.15 6.30 -17.37
CA PRO A 25 -5.96 7.27 -16.29
C PRO A 25 -7.25 7.97 -15.86
N ALA A 26 -8.33 7.91 -16.67
CA ALA A 26 -9.61 8.58 -16.43
C ALA A 26 -10.59 7.78 -15.54
N GLN A 27 -10.30 6.52 -15.19
CA GLN A 27 -11.27 5.66 -14.49
C GLN A 27 -11.35 5.78 -12.96
N CYS A 28 -10.64 6.71 -12.31
CA CYS A 28 -10.82 6.91 -10.87
C CYS A 28 -10.84 8.40 -10.51
N VAL A 29 -11.99 9.04 -10.77
CA VAL A 29 -12.31 10.32 -10.15
C VAL A 29 -12.85 10.01 -8.75
N PHE A 30 -12.15 10.46 -7.71
CA PHE A 30 -12.67 10.44 -6.36
C PHE A 30 -14.03 11.16 -6.33
N ASN A 31 -15.07 10.49 -5.83
CA ASN A 31 -16.36 11.10 -5.59
C ASN A 31 -16.62 11.10 -4.07
N PRO A 32 -16.55 12.26 -3.39
CA PRO A 32 -16.74 12.34 -1.94
C PRO A 32 -18.17 11.95 -1.51
N ASN A 33 -19.12 11.90 -2.44
CA ASN A 33 -20.51 11.54 -2.16
C ASN A 33 -20.79 10.03 -2.28
N LEU A 34 -19.82 9.23 -2.74
CA LEU A 34 -19.96 7.78 -2.78
C LEU A 34 -19.43 7.16 -1.48
N PRO A 35 -20.19 6.23 -0.87
CA PRO A 35 -19.73 5.57 0.35
C PRO A 35 -18.54 4.65 0.05
N ASN A 36 -17.63 4.57 1.02
CA ASN A 36 -16.46 3.71 0.99
C ASN A 36 -16.83 2.27 1.36
N LYS A 37 -16.28 1.33 0.59
CA LYS A 37 -16.38 -0.11 0.84
C LYS A 37 -15.45 -0.52 1.98
N CYS A 38 -15.81 -1.60 2.68
CA CYS A 38 -14.90 -2.25 3.62
C CYS A 38 -13.57 -2.64 2.94
N LEU A 39 -12.45 -2.37 3.62
CA LEU A 39 -11.09 -2.65 3.15
C LEU A 39 -10.55 -4.02 3.62
N PHE A 40 -11.31 -4.74 4.46
CA PHE A 40 -10.90 -6.03 5.00
C PHE A 40 -11.03 -7.14 3.95
N ALA A 41 -9.90 -7.57 3.40
CA ALA A 41 -9.83 -8.58 2.35
C ALA A 41 -10.37 -9.95 2.83
N GLY A 42 -11.13 -10.62 1.97
CA GLY A 42 -11.61 -11.99 2.21
C GLY A 42 -12.87 -12.12 3.07
N SER A 43 -13.46 -11.01 3.51
CA SER A 43 -14.79 -11.01 4.11
C SER A 43 -15.87 -10.73 3.07
N ASN A 44 -17.03 -11.40 3.16
CA ASN A 44 -18.23 -11.01 2.41
C ASN A 44 -18.89 -9.76 3.02
N CYS A 45 -18.07 -8.82 3.50
CA CYS A 45 -18.54 -7.62 4.19
C CYS A 45 -19.20 -6.68 3.19
N THR A 46 -20.41 -6.25 3.51
CA THR A 46 -21.23 -5.36 2.68
C THR A 46 -21.25 -3.93 3.21
N PHE A 47 -20.41 -3.61 4.18
CA PHE A 47 -20.35 -2.28 4.78
C PHE A 47 -20.04 -1.20 3.72
N MET A 48 -20.78 -0.10 3.82
CA MET A 48 -20.67 1.09 2.99
C MET A 48 -20.86 2.31 3.88
N GLY A 49 -19.88 3.22 3.95
CA GLY A 49 -19.96 4.41 4.81
C GLY A 49 -18.93 5.48 4.48
N ASP A 50 -19.00 6.62 5.17
CA ASP A 50 -17.93 7.61 5.13
C ASP A 50 -16.64 7.08 5.82
N ILE A 51 -15.55 7.84 5.73
CA ILE A 51 -14.25 7.44 6.30
C ILE A 51 -14.34 7.20 7.82
N PRO A 52 -14.94 8.08 8.64
CA PRO A 52 -15.06 7.84 10.08
C PRO A 52 -15.81 6.55 10.41
N ASN A 53 -16.95 6.29 9.76
CA ASN A 53 -17.70 5.06 9.99
C ASN A 53 -16.96 3.82 9.47
N LEU A 54 -16.20 3.95 8.37
CA LEU A 54 -15.34 2.86 7.87
C LEU A 54 -14.24 2.51 8.87
N VAL A 55 -13.58 3.51 9.47
CA VAL A 55 -12.55 3.29 10.49
C VAL A 55 -13.15 2.58 11.71
N ALA A 56 -14.30 3.06 12.21
CA ALA A 56 -15.00 2.42 13.33
C ALA A 56 -15.39 0.97 12.99
N HIS A 57 -15.99 0.74 11.83
CA HIS A 57 -16.33 -0.60 11.34
C HIS A 57 -15.13 -1.55 11.29
N LEU A 58 -13.98 -1.09 10.78
CA LEU A 58 -12.77 -1.92 10.71
C LEU A 58 -12.25 -2.29 12.11
N ILE A 59 -12.30 -1.36 13.07
CA ILE A 59 -11.87 -1.60 14.45
C ILE A 59 -12.85 -2.52 15.18
N ASP A 60 -14.15 -2.21 15.13
CA ASP A 60 -15.15 -2.86 15.97
C ASP A 60 -15.57 -4.23 15.42
N ASP A 61 -15.83 -4.31 14.11
CA ASP A 61 -16.37 -5.53 13.49
C ASP A 61 -15.25 -6.47 13.00
N HIS A 62 -14.17 -5.90 12.47
CA HIS A 62 -13.03 -6.68 11.94
C HIS A 62 -11.84 -6.79 12.91
N ARG A 63 -11.90 -6.13 14.07
CA ARG A 63 -10.81 -6.11 15.07
C ARG A 63 -9.46 -5.72 14.47
N VAL A 64 -9.49 -4.78 13.53
CA VAL A 64 -8.28 -4.26 12.89
C VAL A 64 -7.52 -3.44 13.91
N ASP A 65 -6.24 -3.79 14.09
CA ASP A 65 -5.35 -3.03 14.95
C ASP A 65 -5.23 -1.58 14.47
N SER A 66 -5.25 -0.66 15.43
CA SER A 66 -5.14 0.78 15.20
C SER A 66 -3.94 1.35 15.96
N CYS A 67 -3.15 2.17 15.27
CA CYS A 67 -2.07 2.94 15.85
C CYS A 67 -2.42 4.43 15.83
N ASP A 68 -2.56 5.03 17.02
CA ASP A 68 -2.73 6.47 17.16
C ASP A 68 -1.37 7.18 17.12
N GLY A 69 -1.22 8.05 16.12
CA GLY A 69 -0.01 8.78 15.78
C GLY A 69 0.07 10.20 16.33
N THR A 70 -0.79 10.57 17.28
CA THR A 70 -0.64 11.83 18.05
C THR A 70 0.75 12.00 18.70
N THR A 71 1.51 10.93 18.90
CA THR A 71 2.92 10.96 19.37
C THR A 71 3.99 10.57 18.33
N LEU A 72 3.61 10.35 17.06
CA LEU A 72 4.43 9.67 16.06
C LEU A 72 4.82 10.54 14.86
N ASN A 73 4.77 11.87 14.96
CA ASN A 73 5.14 12.79 13.89
C ASN A 73 6.54 12.46 13.31
N GLY A 74 6.58 11.70 12.20
CA GLY A 74 7.81 11.17 11.62
C GLY A 74 8.56 10.10 12.45
N ARG A 75 7.95 9.45 13.45
CA ARG A 75 8.56 8.31 14.17
C ARG A 75 8.17 6.99 13.52
N PHE A 76 9.04 5.99 13.66
CA PHE A 76 8.77 4.64 13.18
C PHE A 76 7.86 3.87 14.14
N VAL A 77 6.82 3.25 13.59
CA VAL A 77 6.01 2.22 14.26
C VAL A 77 6.51 0.86 13.81
N GLU A 78 6.86 -0.01 14.76
CA GLU A 78 7.40 -1.34 14.47
C GLU A 78 6.30 -2.42 14.54
N LEU A 79 6.14 -3.14 13.44
CA LEU A 79 5.23 -4.27 13.28
C LEU A 79 6.00 -5.58 13.37
N LYS A 80 5.51 -6.45 14.24
CA LYS A 80 6.03 -7.81 14.38
C LYS A 80 5.26 -8.73 13.44
N LEU A 81 5.90 -9.14 12.35
CA LEU A 81 5.33 -10.12 11.43
C LEU A 81 5.68 -11.52 11.95
N LYS A 82 4.72 -12.19 12.60
CA LYS A 82 4.87 -13.59 13.05
C LYS A 82 4.74 -14.52 11.85
N GLU A 83 5.85 -14.76 11.17
CA GLU A 83 5.91 -15.47 9.89
C GLU A 83 5.17 -14.73 8.77
N VAL A 84 5.82 -14.60 7.62
CA VAL A 84 5.31 -13.82 6.48
C VAL A 84 4.03 -14.45 5.91
N GLU A 85 3.83 -15.75 6.10
CA GLU A 85 2.58 -16.45 5.74
C GLU A 85 1.38 -16.01 6.58
N ASN A 86 1.56 -15.75 7.88
CA ASN A 86 0.47 -15.25 8.73
C ASN A 86 0.24 -13.74 8.58
N ALA A 87 1.16 -13.03 7.92
CA ALA A 87 1.00 -11.62 7.57
C ALA A 87 0.20 -11.40 6.27
N ALA A 88 -0.16 -12.48 5.56
CA ALA A 88 -0.98 -12.38 4.35
C ALA A 88 -2.37 -11.83 4.69
N ASN A 89 -2.80 -10.81 3.94
CA ASN A 89 -4.05 -10.09 4.16
C ASN A 89 -4.10 -9.30 5.48
N MET A 90 -2.94 -8.89 5.99
CA MET A 90 -2.88 -8.00 7.15
C MET A 90 -3.36 -6.61 6.75
N LEU A 91 -4.22 -6.03 7.59
CA LEU A 91 -4.67 -4.65 7.53
C LEU A 91 -4.35 -4.00 8.88
N MET A 92 -3.76 -2.81 8.86
CA MET A 92 -3.55 -2.00 10.07
C MET A 92 -3.91 -0.55 9.81
N LEU A 93 -4.58 0.08 10.76
CA LEU A 93 -4.98 1.48 10.70
C LEU A 93 -3.98 2.38 11.41
N TYR A 94 -3.75 3.55 10.84
CA TYR A 94 -2.93 4.61 11.41
C TYR A 94 -3.74 5.90 11.42
N SER A 95 -3.80 6.57 12.57
CA SER A 95 -4.47 7.87 12.70
C SER A 95 -3.45 8.93 13.08
N CYS A 96 -3.10 9.84 12.17
CA CYS A 96 -2.12 10.89 12.44
C CYS A 96 -2.43 12.15 11.61
N PHE A 97 -1.98 13.33 12.06
CA PHE A 97 -2.26 14.61 11.39
C PHE A 97 -3.75 14.92 11.19
N GLY A 98 -4.63 14.36 12.04
CA GLY A 98 -6.09 14.46 11.86
C GLY A 98 -6.64 13.66 10.68
N GLN A 99 -5.85 12.74 10.14
CA GLN A 99 -6.17 11.92 8.98
C GLN A 99 -5.98 10.43 9.27
N HIS A 100 -6.58 9.58 8.42
CA HIS A 100 -6.50 8.13 8.54
C HIS A 100 -5.75 7.51 7.36
N PHE A 101 -4.95 6.49 7.66
CA PHE A 101 -4.19 5.71 6.70
C PHE A 101 -4.37 4.22 7.01
N CYS A 102 -4.21 3.38 6.00
CA CYS A 102 -4.20 1.94 6.19
C CYS A 102 -2.98 1.30 5.52
N LEU A 103 -2.25 0.48 6.29
CA LEU A 103 -1.23 -0.42 5.76
C LEU A 103 -1.90 -1.73 5.37
N GLN A 104 -1.64 -2.19 4.14
CA GLN A 104 -2.09 -3.48 3.64
C GLN A 104 -0.88 -4.33 3.24
N ILE A 105 -0.90 -5.60 3.62
CA ILE A 105 0.05 -6.62 3.14
C ILE A 105 -0.75 -7.68 2.41
N GLU A 106 -0.54 -7.80 1.10
CA GLU A 106 -1.25 -8.76 0.25
C GLU A 106 -0.30 -9.83 -0.30
N PRO A 107 -0.78 -11.07 -0.49
CA PRO A 107 -0.05 -12.06 -1.26
C PRO A 107 0.05 -11.64 -2.73
N LEU A 108 1.27 -11.63 -3.25
CA LEU A 108 1.60 -11.31 -4.63
C LEU A 108 2.15 -12.54 -5.35
N LYS A 109 1.50 -12.95 -6.44
CA LYS A 109 2.01 -14.03 -7.30
C LYS A 109 2.98 -13.43 -8.33
N LEU A 110 4.26 -13.44 -8.00
CA LEU A 110 5.35 -13.07 -8.91
C LEU A 110 6.16 -14.32 -9.27
N GLY A 111 5.96 -14.85 -10.48
CA GLY A 111 6.62 -16.09 -10.91
C GLY A 111 6.22 -17.30 -10.05
N LYS A 112 7.21 -18.13 -9.69
CA LYS A 112 7.01 -19.39 -8.93
C LYS A 112 7.21 -19.24 -7.41
N ALA A 113 7.77 -18.13 -6.95
CA ALA A 113 8.09 -17.91 -5.54
C ALA A 113 6.96 -17.13 -4.84
N PRO A 114 6.53 -17.53 -3.63
CA PRO A 114 5.60 -16.73 -2.84
C PRO A 114 6.20 -15.35 -2.56
N SER A 115 5.48 -14.31 -2.95
CA SER A 115 5.86 -12.91 -2.68
C SER A 115 4.70 -12.20 -2.01
N TYR A 116 5.01 -11.07 -1.39
CA TYR A 116 4.06 -10.21 -0.71
C TYR A 116 4.30 -8.79 -1.19
N ILE A 117 3.26 -7.97 -1.16
CA ILE A 117 3.37 -6.53 -1.40
C ILE A 117 2.80 -5.79 -0.20
N ALA A 118 3.58 -4.86 0.34
CA ALA A 118 3.18 -3.99 1.45
C ALA A 118 3.09 -2.56 0.95
N PHE A 119 1.98 -1.88 1.23
CA PHE A 119 1.75 -0.50 0.79
C PHE A 119 0.85 0.24 1.78
N LEU A 120 1.08 1.56 1.90
CA LEU A 120 0.27 2.44 2.72
C LEU A 120 -0.69 3.23 1.83
N ARG A 121 -1.96 3.33 2.26
CA ARG A 121 -2.99 4.11 1.56
C ARG A 121 -3.55 5.20 2.46
N PHE A 122 -3.84 6.34 1.85
CA PHE A 122 -4.53 7.45 2.46
C PHE A 122 -6.04 7.26 2.35
N MET A 123 -6.75 7.35 3.48
CA MET A 123 -8.22 7.25 3.51
C MET A 123 -8.83 8.61 3.20
N GLY A 124 -8.77 9.01 1.93
CA GLY A 124 -9.25 10.29 1.40
C GLY A 124 -8.83 10.42 -0.07
N ASP A 125 -8.80 11.63 -0.62
CA ASP A 125 -8.48 11.84 -2.04
C ASP A 125 -6.98 11.95 -2.36
N ASP A 126 -6.62 11.81 -3.65
CA ASP A 126 -5.23 11.83 -4.11
C ASP A 126 -4.56 13.20 -3.99
N ASN A 127 -5.30 14.30 -4.01
CA ASN A 127 -4.72 15.64 -3.89
C ASN A 127 -4.29 15.91 -2.46
N GLU A 128 -5.12 15.53 -1.49
CA GLU A 128 -4.74 15.58 -0.07
C GLU A 128 -3.60 14.59 0.24
N ALA A 129 -3.64 13.40 -0.36
CA ALA A 129 -2.61 12.38 -0.16
C ALA A 129 -1.20 12.87 -0.51
N LYS A 130 -1.06 13.73 -1.53
CA LYS A 130 0.22 14.35 -1.95
C LYS A 130 0.88 15.23 -0.89
N THR A 131 0.13 15.64 0.14
CA THR A 131 0.71 16.40 1.26
C THR A 131 1.47 15.51 2.25
N PHE A 132 1.36 14.20 2.10
CA PHE A 132 2.00 13.21 2.96
C PHE A 132 3.03 12.39 2.20
N ASN A 133 4.02 11.94 2.94
CA ASN A 133 4.97 10.94 2.52
C ASN A 133 4.98 9.80 3.54
N TYR A 134 5.39 8.61 3.10
CA TYR A 134 5.57 7.46 3.96
C TYR A 134 6.80 6.66 3.58
N SER A 135 7.32 5.92 4.56
CA SER A 135 8.35 4.91 4.33
C SER A 135 7.99 3.58 4.98
N LEU A 136 8.25 2.48 4.29
CA LEU A 136 8.22 1.11 4.79
C LEU A 136 9.64 0.59 4.86
N GLU A 137 10.10 0.23 6.05
CA GLU A 137 11.44 -0.32 6.24
C GLU A 137 11.40 -1.73 6.78
N LEU A 138 12.04 -2.65 6.07
CA LEU A 138 12.36 -3.98 6.59
C LEU A 138 13.81 -4.01 7.00
N ARG A 139 14.07 -4.23 8.29
CA ARG A 139 15.42 -4.28 8.85
C ARG A 139 15.73 -5.68 9.38
N GLY A 140 16.93 -6.16 9.12
CA GLY A 140 17.47 -7.35 9.76
C GLY A 140 18.70 -7.93 9.07
N ASN A 141 19.44 -8.77 9.78
CA ASN A 141 20.74 -9.31 9.34
C ASN A 141 21.69 -8.24 8.76
N GLU A 142 21.83 -7.11 9.47
CA GLU A 142 22.65 -5.94 9.07
C GLU A 142 22.26 -5.29 7.73
N ARG A 143 21.12 -5.68 7.16
CA ARG A 143 20.58 -5.13 5.91
C ARG A 143 19.27 -4.42 6.19
N THR A 144 18.96 -3.44 5.35
CA THR A 144 17.71 -2.69 5.40
C THR A 144 17.20 -2.52 3.98
N ILE A 145 15.91 -2.81 3.78
CA ILE A 145 15.18 -2.46 2.56
C ILE A 145 14.24 -1.32 2.93
N VAL A 146 14.28 -0.24 2.15
CA VAL A 146 13.43 0.94 2.33
C VAL A 146 12.60 1.14 1.06
N TRP A 147 11.30 1.35 1.25
CA TRP A 147 10.39 1.82 0.22
C TRP A 147 9.78 3.15 0.69
N GLU A 148 9.82 4.18 -0.14
CA GLU A 148 9.38 5.52 0.21
C GLU A 148 8.57 6.13 -0.93
N GLY A 149 7.55 6.93 -0.59
CA GLY A 149 6.77 7.67 -1.57
C GLY A 149 5.54 8.33 -0.97
N VAL A 150 4.62 8.72 -1.86
CA VAL A 150 3.33 9.33 -1.52
C VAL A 150 2.28 8.23 -1.35
N PRO A 151 1.49 8.21 -0.26
CA PRO A 151 0.44 7.22 -0.11
C PRO A 151 -0.63 7.43 -1.18
N ARG A 152 -1.19 6.33 -1.72
CA ARG A 152 -2.30 6.42 -2.68
C ARG A 152 -3.63 6.53 -1.96
N SER A 153 -4.58 7.26 -2.53
CA SER A 153 -5.97 7.25 -2.07
C SER A 153 -6.54 5.82 -2.06
N ILE A 154 -7.40 5.48 -1.07
CA ILE A 154 -8.19 4.23 -1.06
C ILE A 154 -9.14 4.10 -2.25
N HIS A 155 -9.43 5.19 -2.97
CA HIS A 155 -10.31 5.22 -4.14
C HIS A 155 -9.64 4.79 -5.44
N ARG A 156 -8.31 4.64 -5.46
CA ARG A 156 -7.56 4.01 -6.56
C ARG A 156 -7.64 2.48 -6.49
N LYS A 157 -7.23 1.77 -7.52
CA LYS A 157 -6.97 0.32 -7.39
C LYS A 157 -5.57 0.13 -6.81
N ALA A 158 -5.44 -0.61 -5.72
CA ALA A 158 -4.16 -0.84 -5.04
C ALA A 158 -3.10 -1.55 -5.92
N ARG A 159 -3.54 -2.28 -6.95
CA ARG A 159 -2.66 -3.11 -7.79
C ARG A 159 -2.22 -2.45 -9.09
N ASP A 160 -2.72 -1.26 -9.39
CA ASP A 160 -2.24 -0.57 -10.58
C ASP A 160 -0.76 -0.23 -10.34
N ASN A 161 0.13 -0.78 -11.19
CA ASN A 161 1.58 -0.57 -11.20
C ASN A 161 2.45 -1.17 -10.08
N PHE A 162 1.94 -2.07 -9.24
CA PHE A 162 2.73 -2.66 -8.13
C PHE A 162 3.39 -1.59 -7.23
N ASP A 163 2.65 -0.51 -6.94
CA ASP A 163 3.10 0.66 -6.17
C ASP A 163 3.19 0.34 -4.67
N GLY A 164 4.21 -0.45 -4.29
CA GLY A 164 4.45 -0.90 -2.93
C GLY A 164 5.75 -1.70 -2.78
N LEU A 165 6.12 -1.96 -1.52
CA LEU A 165 7.27 -2.76 -1.16
C LEU A 165 7.00 -4.25 -1.45
N ILE A 166 7.62 -4.79 -2.51
CA ILE A 166 7.57 -6.21 -2.84
C ILE A 166 8.62 -6.98 -2.03
N ILE A 167 8.17 -8.03 -1.36
CA ILE A 167 8.98 -8.83 -0.45
C ILE A 167 8.83 -10.30 -0.85
N GLU A 168 9.90 -10.88 -1.39
CA GLU A 168 9.96 -12.32 -1.66
C GLU A 168 10.16 -13.11 -0.36
N ARG A 169 9.54 -14.29 -0.26
CA ARG A 169 9.52 -15.08 0.99
C ARG A 169 10.92 -15.40 1.52
N ASN A 170 11.87 -15.79 0.67
CA ASN A 170 13.21 -16.12 1.12
C ASN A 170 13.99 -14.87 1.56
N MET A 171 13.80 -13.74 0.89
CA MET A 171 14.33 -12.45 1.36
C MET A 171 13.80 -12.09 2.75
N ALA A 172 12.50 -12.22 2.98
CA ALA A 172 11.91 -11.94 4.28
C ALA A 172 12.45 -12.87 5.38
N ARG A 173 12.62 -14.16 5.09
CA ARG A 173 13.25 -15.15 6.00
C ARG A 173 14.71 -14.84 6.27
N PHE A 174 15.44 -14.36 5.26
CA PHE A 174 16.84 -13.98 5.41
C PHE A 174 16.98 -12.77 6.34
N LEU A 175 16.17 -11.73 6.14
CA LEU A 175 16.17 -10.53 6.98
C LEU A 175 15.75 -10.85 8.42
N SER A 176 14.85 -11.82 8.61
CA SER A 176 14.45 -12.28 9.94
C SER A 176 15.58 -12.97 10.71
N GLY A 177 16.73 -13.30 10.08
CA GLY A 177 17.92 -13.84 10.73
C GLY A 177 17.99 -15.36 10.84
N GLY A 178 17.08 -16.10 10.19
CA GLY A 178 17.01 -17.57 10.28
C GLY A 178 16.53 -18.06 11.67
N ASP A 179 15.72 -19.12 11.67
CA ASP A 179 15.03 -19.66 12.86
C ASP A 179 14.22 -18.65 13.70
N ARG A 180 12.93 -18.51 13.32
CA ARG A 180 11.82 -18.04 14.18
C ARG A 180 11.95 -16.66 14.82
N LYS A 181 12.90 -15.83 14.40
CA LYS A 181 12.97 -14.42 14.81
C LYS A 181 12.00 -13.57 13.98
N GLU A 182 11.32 -12.65 14.65
CA GLU A 182 10.29 -11.77 14.08
C GLU A 182 10.91 -10.78 13.08
N SER A 183 10.35 -10.70 11.87
CA SER A 183 10.68 -9.60 10.95
C SER A 183 10.01 -8.32 11.44
N LYS A 184 10.80 -7.25 11.49
CA LYS A 184 10.37 -5.92 11.95
C LYS A 184 10.11 -5.05 10.74
N LEU A 185 8.84 -4.84 10.42
CA LEU A 185 8.42 -3.85 9.43
C LEU A 185 8.19 -2.52 10.15
N ARG A 186 8.88 -1.47 9.73
CA ARG A 186 8.70 -0.13 10.31
C ARG A 186 7.95 0.77 9.35
N VAL A 187 6.96 1.47 9.88
CA VAL A 187 6.16 2.45 9.13
C VAL A 187 6.45 3.83 9.68
N ARG A 188 6.71 4.79 8.79
CA ARG A 188 6.82 6.21 9.11
C ARG A 188 5.90 6.99 8.17
N ILE A 189 5.18 7.97 8.71
CA ILE A 189 4.34 8.90 7.96
C ILE A 189 4.75 10.32 8.37
N TRP A 190 4.93 11.21 7.41
CA TRP A 190 5.21 12.63 7.66
C TRP A 190 4.50 13.51 6.65
N LYS A 191 4.38 14.79 7.02
CA LYS A 191 3.86 15.85 6.17
C LYS A 191 5.02 16.72 5.72
N GLU A 192 5.04 17.11 4.45
CA GLU A 192 5.95 18.17 3.98
C GLU A 192 5.45 19.57 4.35
#